data_AF-A0A9E5BMV5-F1
#
_entry.id   AF-A0A9E5BMV5-F1
#
_cell.length_a   1.000
_cell.length_b   1.000
_cell.length_c   1.000
_cell.angle_alpha   90.00
_cell.angle_beta   90.00
_cell.angle_gamma   90.00
#
_symmetry.space_group_name_H-M   'P 1'
#
loop_
_entity.id
_entity.type
_entity.pdbx_description
1 polymer ?
#
loop_
_entity_poly.entity_id
_entity_poly.type
_entity_poly.pdbx_seq_one_letter_code
_entity_poly.pdbx_strand_id
1 'polypeptide(L)'
;MSKFVKLALTTGEPAGIGPEVSLAAAKAFVAAHSDVEISLFGDRQLFAHETLPPQIQISHTPLKNPPQFGVLDSANAQYVLSVIRAASESCRVGQHHALITAPVQKSILDTPQSPFTGHTEFLADLDQRRQVVIR
;
A
#
# COMPACT_ATOMS: atom_id res chain seq x y z
N MET A 1 9.11 9.49 -26.95
CA MET A 1 9.25 9.65 -25.49
C MET A 1 8.96 8.30 -24.87
N SER A 2 9.87 7.68 -24.12
CA SER A 2 9.54 6.48 -23.36
C SER A 2 8.56 6.92 -22.26
N LYS A 3 7.35 6.34 -22.25
CA LYS A 3 6.33 6.67 -21.27
C LYS A 3 6.64 5.90 -19.99
N PHE A 4 7.08 6.60 -18.95
CA PHE A 4 7.29 5.99 -17.64
C PHE A 4 5.99 5.36 -17.11
N VAL A 5 6.09 4.15 -16.57
CA VAL A 5 4.99 3.47 -15.89
C VAL A 5 5.08 3.76 -14.39
N LYS A 6 4.09 4.49 -13.85
CA LYS A 6 3.97 4.79 -12.43
C LYS A 6 3.09 3.76 -11.71
N LEU A 7 3.61 3.13 -10.66
CA LEU A 7 2.93 2.11 -9.87
C LEU A 7 2.69 2.59 -8.45
N ALA A 8 1.49 2.37 -7.92
CA ALA A 8 1.16 2.59 -6.52
C ALA A 8 1.28 1.27 -5.76
N LEU A 9 2.13 1.20 -4.73
CA LEU A 9 2.34 0.00 -3.91
C LEU A 9 2.00 0.31 -2.45
N THR A 10 0.92 -0.26 -1.92
CA THR A 10 0.57 -0.11 -0.49
C THR A 10 1.44 -1.01 0.35
N THR A 11 1.94 -0.52 1.49
CA THR A 11 2.86 -1.27 2.35
C THR A 11 2.18 -2.26 3.30
N GLY A 12 0.85 -2.33 3.31
CA GLY A 12 0.11 -3.34 4.06
C GLY A 12 0.11 -3.14 5.58
N GLU A 13 0.00 -4.25 6.31
CA GLU A 13 0.04 -4.29 7.78
C GLU A 13 1.42 -3.90 8.31
N PRO A 14 1.56 -2.78 9.06
CA PRO A 14 2.85 -2.28 9.53
C PRO A 14 3.56 -3.19 10.54
N ALA A 15 2.84 -4.03 11.29
CA ALA A 15 3.42 -5.03 12.17
C ALA A 15 3.74 -6.37 11.47
N GLY A 16 3.31 -6.54 10.22
CA GLY A 16 3.52 -7.74 9.42
C GLY A 16 4.74 -7.62 8.52
N ILE A 17 4.77 -8.46 7.48
CA ILE A 17 5.88 -8.47 6.51
C ILE A 17 5.73 -7.47 5.35
N GLY A 18 4.62 -6.74 5.34
CA GLY A 18 4.23 -5.89 4.22
C GLY A 18 5.27 -4.81 3.88
N PRO A 19 5.78 -4.04 4.86
CA PRO A 19 6.75 -2.98 4.61
C PRO A 19 8.05 -3.50 3.96
N GLU A 20 8.68 -4.53 4.52
CA GLU A 20 9.96 -5.02 4.01
C GLU A 20 9.83 -5.71 2.65
N VAL A 21 8.75 -6.49 2.43
CA VAL A 21 8.51 -7.15 1.14
C VAL A 21 8.21 -6.11 0.07
N SER A 22 7.44 -5.06 0.40
CA SER A 22 7.13 -3.99 -0.55
C SER A 22 8.39 -3.26 -1.00
N LEU A 23 9.28 -2.92 -0.06
CA LEU A 23 10.51 -2.24 -0.39
C LEU A 23 11.46 -3.13 -1.19
N ALA A 24 11.64 -4.39 -0.78
CA ALA A 24 12.50 -5.33 -1.48
C ALA A 24 12.02 -5.58 -2.92
N ALA A 25 10.72 -5.81 -3.09
CA ALA A 25 10.11 -5.98 -4.41
C ALA A 25 10.25 -4.73 -5.27
N ALA A 26 9.99 -3.55 -4.71
CA ALA A 26 10.15 -2.29 -5.42
C ALA A 26 11.59 -2.08 -5.91
N LYS A 27 12.58 -2.26 -5.02
CA LYS A 27 14.02 -2.14 -5.36
C LYS A 27 14.42 -3.10 -6.48
N ALA A 28 14.02 -4.37 -6.37
CA ALA A 28 14.31 -5.37 -7.41
C ALA A 28 13.64 -5.02 -8.74
N PHE A 29 12.39 -4.54 -8.71
CA PHE A 29 11.63 -4.23 -9.92
C PHE A 29 12.21 -3.04 -10.68
N VAL A 30 12.52 -1.93 -10.01
CA VAL A 30 13.10 -0.74 -10.67
C VAL A 30 14.54 -0.95 -11.13
N ALA A 31 15.28 -1.88 -10.51
CA ALA A 31 16.61 -2.28 -10.99
C ALA A 31 16.54 -3.04 -12.33
N ALA A 32 15.47 -3.82 -12.55
CA ALA A 32 15.24 -4.54 -13.80
C ALA A 32 14.51 -3.71 -14.87
N HIS A 33 13.80 -2.63 -14.48
CA HIS A 33 12.96 -1.82 -15.37
C HIS A 33 13.24 -0.33 -15.18
N SER A 34 14.05 0.25 -16.08
CA SER A 34 14.46 1.66 -15.99
C SER A 34 13.34 2.66 -16.27
N ASP A 35 12.24 2.20 -16.87
CA ASP A 35 11.06 3.00 -17.27
C ASP A 35 9.92 2.92 -16.24
N VAL A 36 10.18 2.45 -15.03
CA VAL A 36 9.18 2.32 -13.95
C VAL A 36 9.52 3.22 -12.78
N GLU A 37 8.49 3.91 -12.26
CA GLU A 37 8.52 4.61 -10.98
C GLU A 37 7.53 3.95 -10.02
N ILE A 38 7.91 3.81 -8.75
CA ILE A 38 7.05 3.19 -7.71
C ILE A 38 6.87 4.18 -6.57
N SER A 39 5.61 4.43 -6.21
CA SER A 39 5.28 5.12 -4.96
C SER A 39 4.84 4.11 -3.91
N LEU A 40 5.62 4.01 -2.83
CA LEU A 40 5.26 3.26 -1.63
C LEU A 40 4.28 4.10 -0.80
N PHE A 41 3.03 3.65 -0.71
CA PHE A 41 2.03 4.26 0.15
C PHE A 41 2.13 3.65 1.55
N GLY A 42 2.58 4.46 2.50
CA GLY A 42 2.84 4.05 3.88
C GLY A 42 3.54 5.13 4.70
N ASP A 43 3.87 4.82 5.95
CA ASP A 43 4.64 5.73 6.80
C ASP A 43 6.12 5.74 6.38
N ARG A 44 6.73 6.92 6.33
CA ARG A 44 8.15 7.09 6.02
C ARG A 44 9.04 6.51 7.13
N GLN A 45 8.55 6.46 8.37
CA GLN A 45 9.26 5.89 9.51
C GLN A 45 9.55 4.39 9.33
N LEU A 46 8.71 3.67 8.59
CA LEU A 46 8.93 2.25 8.26
C LEU A 46 10.20 2.01 7.43
N PHE A 47 10.72 3.06 6.78
CA PHE A 47 11.85 3.01 5.85
C PHE A 47 12.97 3.96 6.24
N ALA A 48 12.97 4.48 7.48
CA ALA A 48 13.89 5.54 7.89
C ALA A 48 15.39 5.16 7.78
N HIS A 49 15.70 3.87 7.80
CA HIS A 49 17.06 3.34 7.71
C HIS A 49 17.43 2.81 6.31
N GLU A 50 16.55 3.01 5.33
CA GLU A 50 16.69 2.46 4.00
C GLU A 50 17.14 3.51 2.99
N THR A 51 18.07 3.13 2.11
CA THR A 51 18.40 3.95 0.94
C THR A 51 17.45 3.61 -0.20
N LEU A 52 16.74 4.62 -0.70
CA LEU A 52 15.78 4.47 -1.79
C LEU A 52 16.42 4.86 -3.13
N PRO A 53 16.30 4.02 -4.17
CA PRO A 53 16.54 4.43 -5.55
C PRO A 53 15.71 5.68 -5.93
N PRO A 54 16.18 6.53 -6.85
CA PRO A 54 15.46 7.75 -7.25
C PRO A 54 14.08 7.48 -7.87
N GLN A 55 13.86 6.28 -8.41
CA GLN A 55 12.57 5.83 -8.95
C GLN A 55 11.55 5.45 -7.87
N ILE A 56 11.97 5.36 -6.60
CA ILE A 56 11.10 4.98 -5.48
C ILE A 56 10.83 6.19 -4.59
N GLN A 57 9.55 6.51 -4.43
CA GLN A 57 9.10 7.60 -3.56
C GLN A 57 8.17 7.06 -2.48
N ILE A 58 8.09 7.76 -1.33
CA ILE A 58 7.16 7.43 -0.26
C ILE A 58 6.01 8.44 -0.27
N SER A 59 4.80 7.94 -0.54
CA SER A 59 3.53 8.63 -0.32
C SER A 59 3.16 8.50 1.15
N HIS A 60 3.60 9.48 1.94
CA HIS A 60 3.55 9.41 3.40
C HIS A 60 2.12 9.44 3.95
N THR A 61 1.77 8.43 4.75
CA THR A 61 0.61 8.43 5.65
C THR A 61 1.14 8.11 7.05
N PRO A 62 0.86 8.91 8.09
CA PRO A 62 1.42 8.67 9.42
C PRO A 62 0.70 7.50 10.13
N LEU A 63 1.48 6.67 10.81
CA LEU A 63 0.99 5.68 11.77
C LEU A 63 0.42 6.37 13.01
N LYS A 64 -0.48 5.68 13.69
CA LYS A 64 -0.98 6.14 14.99
C LYS A 64 0.04 5.87 16.09
N ASN A 65 0.62 4.67 16.09
CA ASN A 65 1.64 4.21 17.02
C ASN A 65 2.82 3.58 16.26
N PRO A 66 4.05 3.67 16.78
CA PRO A 66 5.19 2.94 16.23
C PRO A 66 4.90 1.44 16.17
N PRO A 67 5.21 0.75 15.06
CA PRO A 67 4.89 -0.65 14.92
C PRO A 67 5.92 -1.53 15.63
N GLN A 68 5.46 -2.67 16.13
CA GLN A 68 6.33 -3.74 16.61
C GLN A 68 6.12 -4.97 15.73
N PHE A 69 7.23 -5.52 15.22
CA PHE A 69 7.17 -6.68 14.33
C PHE A 69 6.47 -7.87 15.00
N GLY A 70 5.50 -8.45 14.30
CA GLY A 70 4.69 -9.57 14.76
C GLY A 70 3.62 -9.24 15.81
N VAL A 71 3.52 -7.98 16.28
CA VAL A 71 2.57 -7.56 17.31
C VAL A 71 1.56 -6.58 16.72
N LEU A 72 0.35 -7.08 16.50
CA LEU A 72 -0.74 -6.29 15.91
C LEU A 72 -1.18 -5.16 16.84
N ASP A 73 -1.47 -3.99 16.27
CA ASP A 73 -2.03 -2.84 16.98
C ASP A 73 -3.26 -2.30 16.25
N SER A 74 -4.44 -2.46 16.87
CA SER A 74 -5.71 -1.98 16.31
C SER A 74 -5.76 -0.46 16.18
N ALA A 75 -4.94 0.30 16.90
CA ALA A 75 -4.83 1.74 16.73
C ALA A 75 -4.29 2.13 15.34
N ASN A 76 -3.56 1.22 14.67
CA ASN A 76 -3.05 1.38 13.31
C ASN A 76 -4.01 0.87 12.21
N ALA A 77 -5.18 0.32 12.56
CA ALA A 77 -6.15 -0.16 11.57
C ALA A 77 -6.57 0.93 10.58
N GLN A 78 -6.85 2.15 11.09
CA GLN A 78 -7.22 3.28 10.24
C GLN A 78 -6.08 3.71 9.30
N TYR A 79 -4.82 3.55 9.73
CA TYR A 79 -3.66 3.81 8.87
C TYR A 79 -3.67 2.87 7.65
N VAL A 80 -3.87 1.56 7.86
CA VAL A 80 -3.87 0.57 6.78
C VAL A 80 -4.97 0.88 5.75
N LEU A 81 -6.19 1.19 6.22
CA LEU A 81 -7.30 1.55 5.33
C LEU A 81 -7.06 2.88 4.58
N SER A 82 -6.44 3.85 5.25
CA SER A 82 -6.12 5.16 4.65
C SER A 82 -5.05 5.03 3.56
N VAL A 83 -4.05 4.18 3.76
CA VAL A 83 -3.02 3.84 2.77
C VAL A 83 -3.64 3.23 1.51
N ILE A 84 -4.54 2.24 1.66
CA ILE A 84 -5.21 1.61 0.52
C ILE A 84 -6.08 2.64 -0.23
N ARG A 85 -6.85 3.45 0.52
CA ARG A 85 -7.70 4.49 -0.06
C ARG A 85 -6.89 5.51 -0.86
N ALA A 86 -5.77 5.99 -0.31
CA ALA A 86 -4.92 6.97 -0.98
C ALA A 86 -4.29 6.40 -2.27
N ALA A 87 -3.85 5.14 -2.25
CA ALA A 87 -3.28 4.48 -3.42
C ALA A 87 -4.33 4.17 -4.50
N SER A 88 -5.55 3.80 -4.10
CA SER A 88 -6.68 3.63 -5.03
C SER A 88 -7.06 4.96 -5.68
N GLU A 89 -7.15 6.02 -4.88
CA GLU A 89 -7.46 7.36 -5.37
C GLU A 89 -6.42 7.86 -6.36
N SER A 90 -5.13 7.65 -6.10
CA SER A 90 -4.07 8.09 -7.01
C SER A 90 -4.15 7.41 -8.38
N CYS A 91 -4.60 6.15 -8.42
CA CYS A 91 -4.91 5.46 -9.67
C CYS A 91 -6.15 6.07 -10.36
N ARG A 92 -7.20 6.36 -9.60
CA ARG A 92 -8.46 6.94 -10.10
C ARG A 92 -8.27 8.30 -10.76
N VAL A 93 -7.37 9.14 -10.21
CA VAL A 93 -7.03 10.45 -10.79
C VAL A 93 -5.92 10.41 -11.84
N GLY A 94 -5.44 9.21 -12.20
CA GLY A 94 -4.43 9.02 -13.26
C GLY A 94 -3.00 9.40 -12.85
N GLN A 95 -2.71 9.56 -11.56
CA GLN A 95 -1.34 9.77 -11.07
C GLN A 95 -0.51 8.48 -11.13
N HIS A 96 -1.15 7.34 -10.92
CA HIS A 96 -0.57 6.00 -11.04
C HIS A 96 -1.38 5.15 -12.04
N HIS A 97 -0.71 4.23 -12.71
CA HIS A 97 -1.32 3.38 -13.73
C HIS A 97 -1.86 2.05 -13.19
N ALA A 98 -1.35 1.61 -12.03
CA ALA A 98 -1.78 0.38 -11.39
C ALA A 98 -1.55 0.43 -9.88
N LEU A 99 -2.39 -0.31 -9.15
CA LEU A 99 -2.30 -0.55 -7.71
C LEU A 99 -1.77 -1.95 -7.45
N ILE A 100 -0.79 -2.06 -6.56
CA ILE A 100 -0.26 -3.29 -6.00
C ILE A 100 -0.47 -3.24 -4.49
N THR A 101 -0.99 -4.31 -3.90
CA THR A 101 -1.27 -4.37 -2.47
C THR A 101 -0.40 -5.39 -1.75
N ALA A 102 0.35 -4.94 -0.74
CA ALA A 102 0.96 -5.84 0.22
C ALA A 102 -0.08 -6.42 1.21
N PRO A 103 0.22 -7.53 1.90
CA PRO A 103 -0.72 -8.19 2.80
C PRO A 103 -1.19 -7.31 3.96
N VAL A 104 -2.44 -7.50 4.37
CA VAL A 104 -3.05 -6.87 5.56
C VAL A 104 -3.61 -7.91 6.51
N GLN A 105 -3.86 -7.52 7.77
CA GLN A 105 -4.42 -8.43 8.76
C GLN A 105 -5.89 -8.13 9.07
N LYS A 106 -6.80 -8.94 8.53
CA LYS A 106 -8.25 -8.74 8.63
C LYS A 106 -8.75 -8.59 10.07
N SER A 107 -8.21 -9.37 11.02
CA SER A 107 -8.71 -9.43 12.40
C SER A 107 -8.68 -8.10 13.14
N ILE A 108 -7.82 -7.15 12.73
CA ILE A 108 -7.76 -5.81 13.34
C ILE A 108 -8.45 -4.73 12.50
N LEU A 109 -8.77 -5.04 11.23
CA LEU A 109 -9.45 -4.13 10.32
C LEU A 109 -10.97 -4.29 10.36
N ASP A 110 -11.44 -5.52 10.57
CA ASP A 110 -12.86 -5.85 10.58
C ASP A 110 -13.49 -5.46 11.93
N THR A 111 -14.15 -4.30 11.95
CA THR A 111 -14.82 -3.77 13.15
C THR A 111 -16.32 -3.60 12.90
N PRO A 112 -17.18 -3.66 13.94
CA PRO A 112 -18.61 -3.43 13.76
C PRO A 112 -18.94 -2.06 13.12
N GLN A 113 -18.09 -1.06 13.31
CA GLN A 113 -18.25 0.30 12.78
C GLN A 113 -17.69 0.47 11.37
N SER A 114 -16.74 -0.37 10.97
CA SER A 114 -16.12 -0.39 9.64
C SER A 114 -15.83 -1.84 9.27
N PRO A 115 -16.83 -2.56 8.71
CA PRO A 115 -16.64 -3.94 8.27
C PRO A 115 -15.55 -4.02 7.21
N PHE A 116 -14.65 -4.99 7.33
CA PHE A 116 -13.59 -5.20 6.35
C PHE A 116 -13.51 -6.68 5.99
N THR A 117 -13.91 -7.01 4.77
CA THR A 117 -13.91 -8.41 4.32
C THR A 117 -12.57 -8.83 3.72
N GLY A 118 -11.95 -7.93 2.96
CA GLY A 118 -10.73 -8.15 2.19
C GLY A 118 -10.43 -6.96 1.28
N HIS A 119 -9.27 -6.99 0.61
CA HIS A 119 -8.88 -5.95 -0.35
C HIS A 119 -9.88 -5.81 -1.50
N THR A 120 -10.33 -6.95 -2.04
CA THR A 120 -11.19 -6.99 -3.23
C THR A 120 -12.52 -6.27 -2.98
N GLU A 121 -13.18 -6.56 -1.86
CA GLU A 121 -14.45 -5.92 -1.50
C GLU A 121 -14.24 -4.45 -1.15
N PHE A 122 -13.18 -4.13 -0.40
CA PHE A 122 -12.89 -2.75 -0.02
C PHE A 122 -12.62 -1.86 -1.24
N LEU A 123 -11.82 -2.34 -2.21
CA LEU A 123 -11.56 -1.61 -3.45
C LEU A 123 -12.82 -1.50 -4.33
N ALA A 124 -13.63 -2.57 -4.39
CA ALA A 124 -14.90 -2.53 -5.12
C ALA A 124 -15.84 -1.44 -4.56
N ASP A 125 -15.94 -1.32 -3.24
CA ASP A 125 -16.73 -0.28 -2.58
C ASP A 125 -16.19 1.13 -2.86
N LEU A 126 -14.87 1.33 -2.78
CA LEU A 126 -14.24 2.61 -3.09
C LEU A 126 -14.51 3.07 -4.53
N ASP A 127 -14.46 2.14 -5.47
CA ASP A 127 -14.67 2.41 -6.91
C ASP A 127 -16.13 2.25 -7.35
N GLN A 128 -17.05 2.01 -6.42
CA GLN A 128 -18.48 1.82 -6.66
C GLN A 128 -18.77 0.71 -7.70
N ARG A 129 -17.99 -0.37 -7.65
CA ARG A 129 -18.11 -1.52 -8.55
C ARG A 129 -18.99 -2.60 -7.95
N ARG A 130 -20.05 -2.98 -8.67
CA ARG A 130 -20.99 -4.03 -8.25
C ARG A 130 -20.45 -5.45 -8.43
N GLN A 131 -19.46 -5.64 -9.29
CA GLN A 131 -18.92 -6.95 -9.62
C GLN A 131 -17.43 -6.87 -9.87
N VAL A 132 -16.71 -7.82 -9.26
CA VAL A 132 -15.29 -8.06 -9.41
C VAL A 132 -15.08 -9.57 -9.55
N VAL A 133 -13.98 -9.97 -10.18
CA VAL A 133 -13.67 -11.39 -10.43
C VAL A 133 -12.28 -11.66 -9.89
N ILE A 134 -12.18 -12.64 -9.01
CA ILE A 134 -10.91 -13.24 -8.60
C ILE A 134 -10.69 -14.43 -9.54
N ARG A 135 -9.53 -14.46 -10.21
CA ARG A 135 -9.12 -15.54 -11.11
C ARG A 135 -7.87 -16.23 -10.60
#